data_AF-A0A1Y3E9F9-F1
#
_entry.id   AF-A0A1Y3E9F9-F1
#
_cell.length_a   1.000
_cell.length_b   1.000
_cell.length_c   1.000
_cell.angle_alpha   90.00
_cell.angle_beta   90.00
_cell.angle_gamma   90.00
#
_symmetry.space_group_name_H-M   'P 1'
#
loop_
_entity.id
_entity.type
_entity.pdbx_description
1 polymer ?
#
loop_
_entity_poly.entity_id
_entity_poly.type
_entity_poly.pdbx_seq_one_letter_code
_entity_poly.pdbx_strand_id
1 'polypeptide(L)'
;MEDIVHDKSSDTDDTEDSTGIKAEIEIDVMEEICEVIFERRSEVTGYSYFQEAENIDSLQNCIVLCRMSNDPACSAVDFSIDKRECTLLTVNPNAHPYPRKMNGEFVIIINCKPWETADLPLYSDIIEEIGYDVSEPLSDQAEMNESDESEIHLEILQEICKVHFPKGTVILNYSFFQETEAMDSLPNCLTSCRLTDSPSVCAAVEYNPFNGQCQLFALNLEAKKHTKNQEAEFAIIESCESYIMVKISCMTANIDEES
;
A
#
# COMPACT_ATOMS: atom_id res chain seq x y z
N MET A 1 -44.23 -49.07 19.80
CA MET A 1 -43.00 -48.86 19.02
C MET A 1 -43.42 -48.06 17.81
N GLU A 2 -43.14 -46.76 17.90
CA GLU A 2 -43.09 -45.70 16.89
C GLU A 2 -44.23 -45.54 15.87
N ASP A 3 -44.97 -44.43 16.05
CA ASP A 3 -45.90 -43.81 15.10
C ASP A 3 -45.26 -42.58 14.41
N ILE A 4 -45.32 -42.60 13.07
CA ILE A 4 -45.91 -41.58 12.16
C ILE A 4 -45.32 -40.14 12.05
N VAL A 5 -44.70 -39.92 10.86
CA VAL A 5 -44.89 -38.85 9.83
C VAL A 5 -44.88 -37.35 10.22
N HIS A 6 -43.97 -36.54 9.66
CA HIS A 6 -44.27 -35.49 8.65
C HIS A 6 -43.04 -34.71 8.16
N ASP A 7 -43.05 -34.54 6.85
CA ASP A 7 -42.31 -33.62 5.99
C ASP A 7 -42.34 -32.16 6.48
N LYS A 8 -41.19 -31.48 6.49
CA LYS A 8 -41.07 -30.04 6.15
C LYS A 8 -39.61 -29.61 5.99
N SER A 9 -39.32 -29.03 4.83
CA SER A 9 -38.23 -28.08 4.61
C SER A 9 -38.14 -27.06 5.75
N SER A 10 -36.95 -26.90 6.33
CA SER A 10 -36.49 -25.65 6.93
C SER A 10 -34.98 -25.67 7.02
N ASP A 11 -34.38 -24.68 6.35
CA ASP A 11 -33.12 -24.02 6.65
C ASP A 11 -32.48 -24.47 7.98
N THR A 12 -31.35 -25.17 7.88
CA THR A 12 -30.38 -25.26 8.96
C THR A 12 -29.23 -24.36 8.54
N ASP A 13 -29.42 -23.06 8.67
CA ASP A 13 -28.97 -22.30 9.86
C ASP A 13 -27.45 -22.35 9.88
N ASP A 14 -26.89 -21.43 9.09
CA ASP A 14 -25.51 -20.99 9.18
C ASP A 14 -25.24 -20.56 10.63
N THR A 15 -24.86 -21.51 11.46
CA THR A 15 -24.21 -21.21 12.74
C THR A 15 -22.80 -20.70 12.42
N GLU A 16 -22.73 -19.45 11.96
CA GLU A 16 -21.55 -18.61 12.11
C GLU A 16 -21.25 -18.50 13.61
N ASP A 17 -20.38 -19.38 14.10
CA ASP A 17 -19.67 -19.21 15.37
C ASP A 17 -18.77 -17.97 15.26
N SER A 18 -19.39 -16.80 15.33
CA SER A 18 -18.78 -15.48 15.19
C SER A 18 -18.04 -15.12 16.47
N THR A 19 -16.95 -15.83 16.77
CA THR A 19 -16.08 -15.51 17.91
C THR A 19 -15.15 -14.34 17.66
N GLY A 20 -14.93 -13.99 16.38
CA GLY A 20 -14.16 -12.83 15.97
C GLY A 20 -15.06 -11.70 15.47
N ILE A 21 -14.69 -10.45 15.78
CA ILE A 21 -15.33 -9.28 15.18
C ILE A 21 -14.53 -8.85 13.96
N LYS A 22 -15.15 -8.92 12.78
CA LYS A 22 -14.59 -8.36 11.55
C LYS A 22 -14.67 -6.83 11.59
N ALA A 23 -13.58 -6.18 11.20
CA ALA A 23 -13.46 -4.74 11.11
C ALA A 23 -12.52 -4.36 9.98
N GLU A 24 -12.56 -3.10 9.56
CA GLU A 24 -11.59 -2.52 8.65
C GLU A 24 -10.72 -1.53 9.43
N ILE A 25 -9.41 -1.59 9.22
CA ILE A 25 -8.45 -0.67 9.82
C ILE A 25 -7.73 0.06 8.70
N GLU A 26 -7.85 1.38 8.70
CA GLU A 26 -7.07 2.27 7.85
C GLU A 26 -5.63 2.34 8.36
N ILE A 27 -4.70 2.06 7.46
CA ILE A 27 -3.26 2.15 7.67
C ILE A 27 -2.76 3.32 6.82
N ASP A 28 -2.86 4.52 7.37
CA ASP A 28 -2.51 5.78 6.68
C ASP A 28 -1.11 5.76 6.07
N VAL A 29 -0.15 5.18 6.79
CA VAL A 29 1.25 5.10 6.36
C VAL A 29 1.47 4.16 5.17
N MET A 30 0.50 3.28 4.88
CA MET A 30 0.53 2.39 3.72
C MET A 30 -0.56 2.74 2.69
N GLU A 31 -1.41 3.74 2.97
CA GLU A 31 -2.63 4.05 2.21
C GLU A 31 -3.47 2.79 1.93
N GLU A 32 -3.44 1.83 2.86
CA GLU A 32 -4.17 0.58 2.79
C GLU A 32 -5.33 0.60 3.78
N ILE A 33 -6.41 -0.10 3.43
CA ILE A 33 -7.42 -0.55 4.37
C ILE A 33 -7.24 -2.06 4.53
N CYS A 34 -7.01 -2.48 5.78
CA CYS A 34 -6.86 -3.88 6.13
C CYS A 34 -8.18 -4.42 6.69
N GLU A 35 -8.69 -5.47 6.06
CA GLU A 35 -9.73 -6.29 6.66
C GLU A 35 -9.11 -7.16 7.75
N VAL A 36 -9.63 -7.03 8.96
CA VAL A 36 -9.11 -7.74 10.13
C VAL A 36 -10.21 -8.41 10.93
N ILE A 37 -9.83 -9.40 11.73
CA ILE A 37 -10.71 -10.05 12.70
C ILE A 37 -10.11 -9.91 14.10
N PHE A 38 -10.85 -9.27 15.00
CA PHE A 38 -10.53 -9.21 16.43
C PHE A 38 -10.97 -10.50 17.12
N GLU A 39 -10.01 -11.35 17.51
CA GLU A 39 -10.30 -12.59 18.24
C GLU A 39 -10.36 -12.32 19.75
N ARG A 40 -11.43 -12.83 20.36
CA ARG A 40 -11.76 -12.61 21.78
C ARG A 40 -11.49 -13.83 22.65
N ARG A 41 -11.27 -15.01 22.05
CA ARG A 41 -10.87 -16.21 22.79
C ARG A 41 -9.55 -15.95 23.52
N SER A 42 -9.44 -16.51 24.72
CA SER A 42 -8.21 -16.42 25.54
C SER A 42 -7.04 -17.18 24.92
N GLU A 43 -7.33 -18.13 24.04
CA GLU A 43 -6.34 -18.91 23.30
C GLU A 43 -6.75 -18.98 21.82
N VAL A 44 -5.78 -18.85 20.92
CA VAL A 44 -6.00 -18.85 19.47
C VAL A 44 -5.21 -19.99 18.84
N THR A 45 -5.86 -20.84 18.07
CA THR A 45 -5.22 -21.99 17.39
C THR A 45 -4.78 -21.66 15.98
N GLY A 46 -3.78 -22.38 15.45
CA GLY A 46 -3.37 -22.24 14.06
C GLY A 46 -2.39 -21.09 13.79
N TYR A 47 -1.86 -20.46 14.83
CA TYR A 47 -0.86 -19.39 14.74
C TYR A 47 0.33 -19.70 15.65
N SER A 48 1.54 -19.38 15.18
CA SER A 48 2.75 -19.42 15.99
C SER A 48 3.40 -18.06 16.07
N TYR A 49 3.79 -17.69 17.30
CA TYR A 49 4.69 -16.59 17.58
C TYR A 49 6.02 -16.76 16.84
N PHE A 50 6.54 -15.65 16.30
CA PHE A 50 7.92 -15.63 15.77
C PHE A 50 8.73 -14.39 16.18
N GLN A 51 8.08 -13.27 16.51
CA GLN A 51 8.78 -12.04 16.88
C GLN A 51 7.96 -11.18 17.86
N GLU A 52 8.66 -10.47 18.73
CA GLU A 52 8.09 -9.45 19.62
C GLU A 52 8.81 -8.12 19.41
N ALA A 53 8.04 -7.04 19.31
CA ALA A 53 8.52 -5.67 19.21
C ALA A 53 8.02 -4.87 20.43
N GLU A 54 8.90 -4.06 21.00
CA GLU A 54 8.60 -3.16 22.12
C GLU A 54 8.49 -1.71 21.63
N ASN A 55 7.93 -0.84 22.47
CA ASN A 55 7.72 0.59 22.20
C ASN A 55 6.77 0.87 21.02
N ILE A 56 5.77 0.01 20.84
CA ILE A 56 4.73 0.17 19.81
C ILE A 56 3.55 0.95 20.40
N ASP A 57 3.25 2.09 19.79
CA ASP A 57 2.30 3.08 20.33
C ASP A 57 0.85 2.83 19.98
N SER A 58 0.57 1.99 18.98
CA SER A 58 -0.77 1.73 18.51
C SER A 58 -0.90 0.36 17.87
N LEU A 59 -2.13 -0.16 17.84
CA LEU A 59 -2.47 -1.37 17.10
C LEU A 59 -2.16 -1.21 15.60
N GLN A 60 -2.43 -0.04 15.02
CA GLN A 60 -2.10 0.27 13.62
C GLN A 60 -0.60 0.09 13.34
N ASN A 61 0.28 0.62 14.21
CA ASN A 61 1.73 0.44 14.05
C ASN A 61 2.14 -1.03 14.20
N CYS A 62 1.46 -1.78 15.07
CA CYS A 62 1.69 -3.22 15.20
C CYS A 62 1.30 -3.98 13.91
N ILE A 63 0.18 -3.60 13.28
CA ILE A 63 -0.24 -4.14 11.98
C ILE A 63 0.76 -3.76 10.88
N VAL A 64 1.25 -2.52 10.85
CA VAL A 64 2.31 -2.08 9.91
C VAL A 64 3.56 -2.94 10.05
N LEU A 65 4.02 -3.18 11.28
CA LEU A 65 5.18 -4.05 11.53
C LEU A 65 4.96 -5.47 11.04
N CYS A 66 3.75 -6.00 11.22
CA CYS A 66 3.36 -7.29 10.67
C CYS A 66 3.43 -7.26 9.13
N ARG A 67 2.85 -6.24 8.49
CA ARG A 67 2.86 -6.09 7.03
C ARG A 67 4.26 -5.98 6.44
N MET A 68 5.21 -5.38 7.14
CA MET A 68 6.61 -5.27 6.72
C MET A 68 7.42 -6.57 6.92
N SER A 69 6.88 -7.53 7.68
CA SER A 69 7.56 -8.78 8.01
C SER A 69 7.25 -9.87 6.99
N ASN A 70 8.22 -10.16 6.12
CA ASN A 70 8.05 -11.06 4.97
C ASN A 70 8.58 -12.49 5.20
N ASP A 71 9.46 -12.71 6.19
CA ASP A 71 9.98 -14.04 6.51
C ASP A 71 10.13 -14.25 8.03
N PRO A 72 9.22 -14.99 8.68
CA PRO A 72 8.00 -15.57 8.11
C PRO A 72 6.96 -14.49 7.76
N ALA A 73 6.11 -14.76 6.78
CA ALA A 73 5.00 -13.88 6.43
C ALA A 73 4.05 -13.73 7.63
N CYS A 74 3.94 -12.52 8.14
CA CYS A 74 3.08 -12.23 9.28
C CYS A 74 1.60 -12.17 8.85
N SER A 75 0.73 -12.69 9.70
CA SER A 75 -0.71 -12.83 9.42
C SER A 75 -1.62 -12.56 10.63
N ALA A 76 -1.04 -12.42 11.82
CA ALA A 76 -1.76 -11.98 13.01
C ALA A 76 -0.83 -11.24 13.97
N VAL A 77 -1.42 -10.42 14.82
CA VAL A 77 -0.72 -9.70 15.89
C VAL A 77 -1.43 -9.84 17.24
N ASP A 78 -0.69 -9.75 18.33
CA ASP A 78 -1.22 -9.55 19.68
C ASP A 78 -0.60 -8.28 20.29
N PHE A 79 -1.39 -7.21 20.31
CA PHE A 79 -0.94 -5.89 20.75
C PHE A 79 -1.37 -5.60 22.18
N SER A 80 -0.42 -5.15 23.02
CA SER A 80 -0.70 -4.68 24.38
C SER A 80 -0.39 -3.20 24.49
N ILE A 81 -1.44 -2.37 24.62
CA ILE A 81 -1.29 -0.92 24.81
C ILE A 81 -0.62 -0.57 26.13
N ASP A 82 -0.94 -1.30 27.21
CA ASP A 82 -0.40 -1.05 28.55
C ASP A 82 1.12 -1.23 28.61
N LYS A 83 1.63 -2.19 27.82
CA LYS A 83 3.06 -2.51 27.75
C LYS A 83 3.76 -1.92 26.54
N ARG A 84 3.00 -1.38 25.57
CA ARG A 84 3.50 -0.95 24.26
C ARG A 84 4.26 -2.08 23.54
N GLU A 85 3.72 -3.29 23.60
CA GLU A 85 4.32 -4.49 23.02
C GLU A 85 3.45 -5.00 21.87
N CYS A 86 4.09 -5.39 20.78
CA CYS A 86 3.48 -6.00 19.61
C CYS A 86 4.09 -7.37 19.37
N THR A 87 3.28 -8.41 19.48
CA THR A 87 3.69 -9.77 19.12
C THR A 87 3.25 -10.05 17.69
N LEU A 88 4.18 -10.51 16.85
CA LEU A 88 3.93 -10.92 15.47
C LEU A 88 3.78 -12.44 15.38
N LEU A 89 2.75 -12.88 14.66
CA LEU A 89 2.41 -14.29 14.49
C LEU A 89 2.21 -14.63 13.01
N THR A 90 2.54 -15.88 12.68
CA THR A 90 2.35 -16.46 11.35
C THR A 90 1.43 -17.68 11.43
N VAL A 91 0.76 -18.01 10.33
CA VAL A 91 -0.10 -19.20 10.23
C VAL A 91 0.74 -20.46 10.42
N ASN A 92 0.34 -21.28 11.39
CA ASN A 92 0.94 -22.58 11.66
C ASN A 92 -0.15 -23.53 12.20
N PRO A 93 -0.73 -24.38 11.35
CA PRO A 93 -1.82 -25.29 11.73
C PRO A 93 -1.43 -26.30 12.82
N ASN A 94 -0.13 -26.57 13.00
CA ASN A 94 0.39 -27.53 13.95
C ASN A 94 0.86 -26.87 15.26
N ALA A 95 0.68 -25.55 15.40
CA ALA A 95 1.03 -24.84 16.62
C ALA A 95 0.12 -25.25 17.79
N HIS A 96 0.68 -25.26 18.99
CA HIS A 96 -0.12 -25.29 20.21
C HIS A 96 -0.95 -23.99 20.29
N PRO A 97 -2.13 -24.01 20.93
CA PRO A 97 -2.93 -22.81 21.12
C PRO A 97 -2.10 -21.66 21.73
N TYR A 98 -2.09 -20.52 21.05
CA TYR A 98 -1.38 -19.33 21.49
C TYR A 98 -2.20 -18.62 22.57
N PRO A 99 -1.67 -18.42 23.79
CA PRO A 99 -2.36 -17.72 24.85
C PRO A 99 -2.29 -16.20 24.60
N ARG A 100 -3.46 -15.58 24.41
CA ARG A 100 -3.56 -14.14 24.19
C ARG A 100 -3.08 -13.37 25.43
N LYS A 101 -2.40 -12.24 25.21
CA LYS A 101 -2.01 -11.31 26.27
C LYS A 101 -3.24 -10.83 27.05
N MET A 102 -3.05 -10.67 28.35
CA MET A 102 -4.09 -10.10 29.22
C MET A 102 -4.33 -8.64 28.82
N ASN A 103 -5.57 -8.30 28.50
CA ASN A 103 -5.98 -7.02 27.89
C ASN A 103 -5.30 -6.70 26.55
N GLY A 104 -4.73 -7.72 25.88
CA GLY A 104 -4.21 -7.59 24.53
C GLY A 104 -5.32 -7.65 23.48
N GLU A 105 -5.06 -7.00 22.35
CA GLU A 105 -5.88 -7.07 21.15
C GLU A 105 -5.23 -8.06 20.18
N PHE A 106 -5.82 -9.26 20.08
CA PHE A 106 -5.43 -10.24 19.08
C PHE A 106 -6.18 -9.97 17.79
N VAL A 107 -5.43 -9.70 16.73
CA VAL A 107 -5.96 -9.28 15.44
C VAL A 107 -5.39 -10.19 14.36
N ILE A 108 -6.29 -10.86 13.64
CA ILE A 108 -5.95 -11.62 12.43
C ILE A 108 -6.10 -10.69 11.24
N ILE A 109 -5.07 -10.63 10.39
CA ILE A 109 -5.10 -9.84 9.16
C ILE A 109 -5.59 -10.75 8.03
N ILE A 110 -6.71 -10.40 7.42
CA ILE A 110 -7.33 -11.21 6.35
C ILE A 110 -6.77 -10.80 5.00
N ASN A 111 -6.88 -9.52 4.69
CA ASN A 111 -6.33 -8.90 3.50
C ASN A 111 -6.05 -7.43 3.80
N CYS A 112 -5.19 -6.82 3.01
CA CYS A 112 -5.06 -5.38 2.93
C CYS A 112 -5.12 -5.00 1.47
N LYS A 113 -5.87 -3.95 1.18
CA LYS A 113 -6.00 -3.37 -0.16
C LYS A 113 -5.70 -1.88 -0.07
N PRO A 114 -5.19 -1.25 -1.14
CA PRO A 114 -5.15 0.21 -1.20
C PRO A 114 -6.53 0.78 -0.91
N TRP A 115 -6.59 1.98 -0.33
CA TRP A 115 -7.86 2.69 -0.17
C TRP A 115 -8.61 2.67 -1.51
N GLU A 116 -9.82 2.10 -1.49
CA GLU A 116 -10.74 2.37 -2.59
C GLU A 116 -10.94 3.88 -2.54
N THR A 117 -10.38 4.59 -3.52
CA THR A 117 -10.71 5.98 -3.77
C THR A 117 -12.19 5.97 -4.12
N ALA A 118 -13.05 6.07 -3.10
CA ALA A 118 -14.46 6.27 -3.28
C ALA A 118 -14.60 7.40 -4.28
N ASP A 119 -15.18 7.07 -5.45
CA ASP A 119 -15.34 7.93 -6.60
C ASP A 119 -15.34 9.40 -6.18
N LEU A 120 -14.19 10.07 -6.33
CA LEU A 120 -14.21 11.52 -6.33
C LEU A 120 -15.15 11.83 -7.50
N PRO A 121 -16.32 12.45 -7.25
CA PRO A 121 -17.17 12.83 -8.34
C PRO A 121 -16.30 13.67 -9.24
N LEU A 122 -16.20 13.24 -10.50
CA LEU A 122 -15.65 14.03 -11.58
C LEU A 122 -16.11 15.47 -11.33
N TYR A 123 -15.17 16.40 -11.20
CA TYR A 123 -15.45 17.82 -10.96
C TYR A 123 -16.07 18.44 -12.25
N SER A 124 -17.07 17.79 -12.85
CA SER A 124 -17.74 18.18 -14.09
C SER A 124 -19.18 18.65 -13.91
N ASP A 125 -19.80 18.47 -12.73
CA ASP A 125 -21.27 18.58 -12.64
C ASP A 125 -21.80 19.82 -11.90
N ILE A 126 -20.98 20.87 -11.63
CA ILE A 126 -21.46 22.09 -10.94
C ILE A 126 -21.31 23.39 -11.77
N ILE A 127 -21.19 23.32 -13.10
CA ILE A 127 -21.29 24.55 -13.92
C ILE A 127 -22.25 24.35 -15.10
N GLU A 128 -23.50 24.00 -14.81
CA GLU A 128 -24.62 24.45 -15.63
C GLU A 128 -25.61 25.21 -14.75
N GLU A 129 -26.08 26.35 -15.26
CA GLU A 129 -27.03 27.29 -14.65
C GLU A 129 -26.50 28.38 -13.69
N ILE A 130 -25.57 29.21 -14.16
CA ILE A 130 -25.84 30.67 -14.12
C ILE A 130 -25.09 31.38 -15.24
N GLY A 131 -25.82 31.77 -16.27
CA GLY A 131 -25.32 32.62 -17.35
C GLY A 131 -24.98 34.01 -16.83
N TYR A 132 -23.73 34.41 -16.98
CA TYR A 132 -23.36 35.82 -16.93
C TYR A 132 -22.31 36.13 -18.00
N ASP A 133 -22.80 36.69 -19.10
CA ASP A 133 -22.04 37.28 -20.20
C ASP A 133 -21.47 38.63 -19.76
N VAL A 134 -20.15 38.79 -19.81
CA VAL A 134 -19.52 40.05 -20.24
C VAL A 134 -18.27 39.73 -21.05
N SER A 135 -18.21 40.34 -22.21
CA SER A 135 -17.39 40.05 -23.36
C SER A 135 -15.97 40.64 -23.30
N GLU A 136 -15.00 39.87 -23.83
CA GLU A 136 -13.81 40.28 -24.63
C GLU A 136 -12.59 40.99 -23.98
N PRO A 137 -11.37 40.91 -24.58
CA PRO A 137 -10.54 39.71 -24.77
C PRO A 137 -9.04 39.97 -24.41
N LEU A 138 -8.19 38.94 -24.37
CA LEU A 138 -6.72 38.93 -24.68
C LEU A 138 -6.13 37.63 -24.11
N SER A 139 -5.92 36.62 -24.97
CA SER A 139 -4.63 36.26 -25.57
C SER A 139 -3.92 35.18 -24.76
N ASP A 140 -3.95 33.99 -25.35
CA ASP A 140 -2.97 32.92 -25.29
C ASP A 140 -2.93 31.98 -24.08
N GLN A 141 -3.04 30.70 -24.46
CA GLN A 141 -2.58 29.49 -23.79
C GLN A 141 -3.53 28.84 -22.78
N ALA A 142 -4.56 28.20 -23.34
CA ALA A 142 -5.01 26.93 -22.82
C ALA A 142 -3.91 25.88 -23.09
N GLU A 143 -3.00 25.71 -22.13
CA GLU A 143 -2.15 24.51 -22.07
C GLU A 143 -2.79 23.48 -21.16
N MET A 144 -3.22 22.41 -21.81
CA MET A 144 -3.51 21.05 -21.36
C MET A 144 -3.13 20.74 -19.91
N ASN A 145 -4.14 20.35 -19.13
CA ASN A 145 -3.96 19.51 -17.95
C ASN A 145 -3.63 18.09 -18.41
N GLU A 146 -2.39 17.86 -18.82
CA GLU A 146 -1.81 16.54 -19.03
C GLU A 146 -0.79 16.34 -17.90
N SER A 147 -1.14 15.55 -16.89
CA SER A 147 -0.20 15.06 -15.89
C SER A 147 0.55 13.91 -16.52
N ASP A 148 1.85 14.04 -16.73
CA ASP A 148 2.66 13.03 -17.43
C ASP A 148 2.99 11.88 -16.47
N GLU A 149 2.03 10.97 -16.30
CA GLU A 149 2.31 9.62 -15.79
C GLU A 149 3.06 8.86 -16.89
N SER A 150 4.14 8.18 -16.53
CA SER A 150 4.95 7.42 -17.49
C SER A 150 5.31 6.04 -16.96
N GLU A 151 5.33 5.05 -17.84
CA GLU A 151 5.85 3.73 -17.55
C GLU A 151 7.33 3.66 -17.95
N ILE A 152 8.20 3.39 -16.98
CA ILE A 152 9.64 3.26 -17.17
C ILE A 152 10.05 1.82 -16.97
N HIS A 153 10.75 1.29 -17.97
CA HIS A 153 11.27 -0.07 -17.99
C HIS A 153 12.62 -0.13 -17.28
N LEU A 154 12.71 -0.90 -16.18
CA LEU A 154 13.96 -1.16 -15.47
C LEU A 154 14.54 -2.50 -15.93
N GLU A 155 15.35 -2.48 -16.99
CA GLU A 155 15.83 -3.69 -17.66
C GLU A 155 16.59 -4.65 -16.72
N ILE A 156 17.41 -4.10 -15.82
CA ILE A 156 18.22 -4.88 -14.87
C ILE A 156 17.33 -5.66 -13.90
N LEU A 157 16.25 -5.04 -13.43
CA LEU A 157 15.32 -5.64 -12.47
C LEU A 157 14.20 -6.43 -13.11
N GLN A 158 14.06 -6.33 -14.44
CA GLN A 158 12.90 -6.87 -15.14
C GLN A 158 11.58 -6.36 -14.52
N GLU A 159 11.52 -5.05 -14.25
CA GLU A 159 10.33 -4.35 -13.75
C GLU A 159 9.85 -3.28 -14.73
N ILE A 160 8.55 -2.99 -14.70
CA ILE A 160 7.96 -1.78 -15.26
C ILE A 160 7.49 -0.94 -14.07
N CYS A 161 7.98 0.29 -13.98
CA CYS A 161 7.61 1.21 -12.92
C CYS A 161 6.71 2.31 -13.47
N LYS A 162 5.59 2.55 -12.80
CA LYS A 162 4.77 3.74 -13.01
C LYS A 162 5.38 4.88 -12.20
N VAL A 163 5.70 5.96 -12.89
CA VAL A 163 6.31 7.14 -12.29
C VAL A 163 5.49 8.38 -12.58
N HIS A 164 5.46 9.26 -11.58
CA HIS A 164 4.83 10.57 -11.67
C HIS A 164 5.90 11.67 -11.68
N PHE A 165 5.78 12.60 -12.64
CA PHE A 165 6.64 13.76 -12.76
C PHE A 165 5.93 15.04 -12.28
N PRO A 166 6.17 15.49 -11.02
CA PRO A 166 5.60 16.73 -10.54
C PRO A 166 6.09 17.93 -11.37
N LYS A 167 5.13 18.69 -11.92
CA LYS A 167 5.39 19.93 -12.70
C LYS A 167 5.95 21.07 -11.84
N GLY A 168 5.76 21.00 -10.52
CA GLY A 168 6.27 21.98 -9.58
C GLY A 168 7.79 21.93 -9.41
N THR A 169 8.39 23.08 -9.07
CA THR A 169 9.79 23.15 -8.64
C THR A 169 9.97 22.89 -7.14
N VAL A 170 8.88 22.96 -6.37
CA VAL A 170 8.88 22.70 -4.93
C VAL A 170 8.30 21.32 -4.69
N ILE A 171 9.10 20.46 -4.07
CA ILE A 171 8.73 19.10 -3.69
C ILE A 171 8.53 19.06 -2.18
N LEU A 172 7.39 18.54 -1.74
CA LEU A 172 7.03 18.35 -0.34
C LEU A 172 7.06 16.86 0.00
N ASN A 173 7.16 16.53 1.28
CA ASN A 173 7.04 15.16 1.79
C ASN A 173 8.13 14.18 1.32
N TYR A 174 9.24 14.67 0.77
CA TYR A 174 10.38 13.85 0.38
C TYR A 174 11.66 14.41 0.97
N SER A 175 12.44 13.56 1.66
CA SER A 175 13.75 13.92 2.18
C SER A 175 14.86 13.24 1.39
N PHE A 176 15.80 14.04 0.90
CA PHE A 176 17.06 13.56 0.35
C PHE A 176 17.81 12.75 1.40
N PHE A 177 18.33 11.58 1.02
CA PHE A 177 19.15 10.78 1.92
C PHE A 177 20.43 10.25 1.27
N GLN A 178 20.51 10.18 -0.06
CA GLN A 178 21.69 9.65 -0.73
C GLN A 178 21.88 10.24 -2.12
N GLU A 179 23.13 10.49 -2.50
CA GLU A 179 23.54 10.81 -3.87
C GLU A 179 24.37 9.64 -4.40
N THR A 180 24.07 9.16 -5.61
CA THR A 180 24.82 8.07 -6.23
C THR A 180 25.96 8.61 -7.09
N GLU A 181 26.84 7.71 -7.55
CA GLU A 181 27.75 8.06 -8.64
C GLU A 181 26.95 8.50 -9.88
N ALA A 182 27.59 9.27 -10.77
CA ALA A 182 26.94 9.79 -11.96
C ALA A 182 26.41 8.64 -12.84
N MET A 183 25.11 8.69 -13.12
CA MET A 183 24.39 7.71 -13.94
C MET A 183 24.12 8.28 -15.32
N ASP A 184 24.17 7.43 -16.32
CA ASP A 184 23.95 7.77 -17.73
C ASP A 184 22.47 7.95 -18.11
N SER A 185 21.52 7.55 -17.25
CA SER A 185 20.09 7.69 -17.55
C SER A 185 19.19 7.67 -16.29
N LEU A 186 17.98 8.22 -16.43
CA LEU A 186 16.93 8.19 -15.41
C LEU A 186 16.52 6.75 -15.00
N PRO A 187 16.33 5.78 -15.93
CA PRO A 187 16.07 4.38 -15.56
C PRO A 187 17.16 3.76 -14.67
N ASN A 188 18.43 4.12 -14.86
CA ASN A 188 19.52 3.63 -14.03
C ASN A 188 19.52 4.29 -12.64
N CYS A 189 19.12 5.56 -12.57
CA CYS A 189 18.87 6.26 -11.30
C CYS A 189 17.72 5.59 -10.52
N LEU A 190 16.61 5.28 -11.18
CA LEU A 190 15.48 4.53 -10.60
C LEU A 190 15.87 3.11 -10.20
N THR A 191 16.67 2.41 -11.00
CA THR A 191 17.20 1.08 -10.65
C THR A 191 18.04 1.14 -9.37
N SER A 192 18.86 2.19 -9.22
CA SER A 192 19.65 2.40 -8.00
C SER A 192 18.76 2.67 -6.78
N CYS A 193 17.71 3.49 -6.95
CA CYS A 193 16.68 3.72 -5.94
C CYS A 193 16.05 2.39 -5.47
N ARG A 194 15.66 1.52 -6.42
CA ARG A 194 15.08 0.20 -6.15
C ARG A 194 16.03 -0.78 -5.47
N LEU A 195 17.32 -0.72 -5.78
CA LEU A 195 18.37 -1.61 -5.23
C LEU A 195 19.00 -1.10 -3.93
N THR A 196 18.56 0.03 -3.39
CA THR A 196 19.17 0.62 -2.22
C THR A 196 18.85 -0.21 -0.96
N ASP A 197 19.87 -0.81 -0.34
CA ASP A 197 19.78 -1.59 0.91
C ASP A 197 19.52 -0.74 2.19
N SER A 198 19.06 0.50 2.02
CA SER A 198 18.86 1.45 3.12
C SER A 198 17.49 1.24 3.78
N PRO A 199 17.36 1.41 5.11
CA PRO A 199 16.08 1.28 5.84
C PRO A 199 15.03 2.34 5.45
N SER A 200 15.36 3.29 4.57
CA SER A 200 14.43 4.23 3.97
C SER A 200 14.17 3.78 2.54
N VAL A 201 13.04 3.09 2.31
CA VAL A 201 12.61 2.65 0.98
C VAL A 201 12.61 3.88 0.07
N CYS A 202 13.53 3.90 -0.89
CA CYS A 202 13.64 5.01 -1.83
C CYS A 202 12.33 5.11 -2.62
N ALA A 203 11.70 6.28 -2.58
CA ALA A 203 10.35 6.52 -3.12
C ALA A 203 10.37 7.51 -4.29
N ALA A 204 11.44 8.29 -4.43
CA ALA A 204 11.60 9.22 -5.54
C ALA A 204 13.07 9.47 -5.86
N VAL A 205 13.33 9.95 -7.06
CA VAL A 205 14.65 10.37 -7.52
C VAL A 205 14.62 11.76 -8.13
N GLU A 206 15.72 12.49 -7.98
CA GLU A 206 16.01 13.66 -8.80
C GLU A 206 17.20 13.35 -9.70
N TYR A 207 16.97 13.40 -11.00
CA TYR A 207 17.98 13.08 -12.02
C TYR A 207 18.25 14.30 -12.90
N ASN A 208 19.52 14.65 -13.06
CA ASN A 208 19.94 15.68 -14.00
C ASN A 208 20.58 15.02 -15.25
N PRO A 209 19.94 15.12 -16.43
CA PRO A 209 20.43 14.50 -17.66
C PRO A 209 21.70 15.14 -18.23
N PHE A 210 22.05 16.37 -17.82
CA PHE A 210 23.22 17.08 -18.36
C PHE A 210 24.53 16.66 -17.69
N ASN A 211 24.49 16.34 -16.39
CA ASN A 211 25.68 15.95 -15.62
C ASN A 211 25.61 14.52 -15.05
N GLY A 212 24.48 13.83 -15.22
CA GLY A 212 24.25 12.47 -14.72
C GLY A 212 24.05 12.38 -13.21
N GLN A 213 23.87 13.51 -12.52
CA GLN A 213 23.69 13.53 -11.07
C GLN A 213 22.35 12.88 -10.71
N CYS A 214 22.40 11.91 -9.81
CA CYS A 214 21.22 11.16 -9.34
C CYS A 214 21.15 11.24 -7.81
N GLN A 215 20.03 11.76 -7.33
CA GLN A 215 19.74 11.94 -5.91
C GLN A 215 18.52 11.11 -5.52
N LEU A 216 18.60 10.42 -4.39
CA LEU A 216 17.60 9.50 -3.89
C LEU A 216 16.85 10.13 -2.72
N PHE A 217 15.53 9.97 -2.75
CA PHE A 217 14.61 10.56 -1.78
C PHE A 217 13.72 9.47 -1.18
N ALA A 218 13.47 9.60 0.12
CA ALA A 218 12.51 8.79 0.84
C ALA A 218 11.29 9.63 1.19
N LEU A 219 10.12 9.00 1.24
CA LEU A 219 8.90 9.64 1.73
C LEU A 219 9.12 10.03 3.21
N ASN A 220 8.91 11.30 3.51
CA ASN A 220 9.05 11.87 4.84
C ASN A 220 8.15 13.11 4.94
N LEU A 221 6.98 12.94 5.59
CA LEU A 221 5.97 13.99 5.75
C LEU A 221 6.46 15.18 6.58
N GLU A 222 7.53 15.01 7.35
CA GLU A 222 8.15 16.08 8.15
C GLU A 222 9.34 16.74 7.41
N ALA A 223 9.62 16.32 6.18
CA ALA A 223 10.71 16.88 5.39
C ALA A 223 10.50 18.37 5.14
N LYS A 224 11.61 19.12 5.23
CA LYS A 224 11.64 20.49 4.73
C LYS A 224 11.40 20.46 3.22
N LYS A 225 10.69 21.48 2.72
CA LYS A 225 10.48 21.68 1.29
C LYS A 225 11.80 21.55 0.53
N HIS A 226 11.82 20.65 -0.45
CA HIS A 226 12.92 20.48 -1.39
C HIS A 226 12.64 21.34 -2.63
N THR A 227 13.68 21.93 -3.22
CA THR A 227 13.54 22.71 -4.45
C THR A 227 14.33 22.02 -5.54
N LYS A 228 13.59 21.47 -6.51
CA LYS A 228 14.12 20.80 -7.70
C LYS A 228 15.02 21.77 -8.47
N ASN A 229 16.14 21.27 -8.97
CA ASN A 229 16.97 21.99 -9.91
C ASN A 229 16.21 22.23 -11.22
N GLN A 230 16.38 23.39 -11.85
CA GLN A 230 15.65 23.77 -13.07
C GLN A 230 15.92 22.84 -14.26
N GLU A 231 17.07 22.18 -14.26
CA GLU A 231 17.51 21.25 -15.30
C GLU A 231 17.32 19.77 -14.92
N ALA A 232 16.80 19.50 -13.71
CA ALA A 232 16.59 18.15 -13.23
C ALA A 232 15.13 17.73 -13.30
N GLU A 233 14.94 16.45 -13.53
CA GLU A 233 13.66 15.76 -13.49
C GLU A 233 13.51 15.13 -12.11
N PHE A 234 12.35 15.33 -11.48
CA PHE A 234 12.01 14.66 -10.23
C PHE A 234 10.97 13.61 -10.57
N ALA A 235 11.26 12.35 -10.29
CA ALA A 235 10.38 11.22 -10.59
C ALA A 235 10.00 10.52 -9.28
N ILE A 236 8.70 10.44 -9.02
CA ILE A 236 8.15 9.70 -7.89
C ILE A 236 7.77 8.31 -8.39
N ILE A 237 8.21 7.27 -7.69
CA ILE A 237 7.84 5.89 -7.98
C ILE A 237 6.48 5.62 -7.33
N GLU A 238 5.46 5.39 -8.15
CA GLU A 238 4.13 5.03 -7.66
C GLU A 238 4.02 3.51 -7.42
N SER A 239 4.46 2.73 -8.41
CA SER A 239 4.52 1.28 -8.30
C SER A 239 5.55 0.71 -9.26
N CYS A 240 6.02 -0.51 -8.98
CA CYS A 240 6.85 -1.28 -9.89
C CYS A 240 6.35 -2.72 -9.91
N GLU A 241 6.15 -3.27 -11.11
CA GLU A 241 5.67 -4.62 -11.32
C GLU A 241 6.70 -5.43 -12.12
N SER A 242 6.96 -6.67 -11.73
CA SER A 242 7.85 -7.54 -12.50
C SER A 242 7.17 -8.00 -13.80
N TYR A 243 7.92 -8.03 -14.92
CA TYR A 243 7.43 -8.54 -16.21
C TYR A 243 6.88 -9.97 -16.12
N ILE A 244 7.38 -10.79 -15.19
CA ILE A 244 6.93 -12.17 -15.02
C ILE A 244 5.46 -12.19 -14.58
N MET A 245 5.07 -11.29 -13.67
CA MET A 245 3.69 -11.19 -13.17
C MET A 245 2.75 -10.60 -14.23
N VAL A 246 3.19 -9.57 -14.95
CA VAL A 246 2.39 -8.95 -16.04
C VAL A 246 2.10 -9.96 -17.16
N LYS A 247 3.08 -10.78 -17.56
CA LYS A 247 2.87 -11.82 -18.59
C LYS A 247 1.95 -12.95 -18.13
N ILE A 248 2.01 -13.35 -16.85
CA ILE A 248 1.11 -14.38 -16.30
C ILE A 248 -0.33 -13.86 -16.27
N SER A 249 -0.56 -12.60 -15.86
CA SER A 249 -1.88 -11.98 -15.85
C SER A 249 -2.50 -11.87 -17.25
N CYS A 250 -1.69 -11.60 -18.28
CA CYS A 250 -2.17 -11.59 -19.67
C CYS A 250 -2.46 -13.00 -20.23
N MET A 251 -1.81 -14.05 -19.71
CA MET A 251 -2.11 -15.43 -20.14
C MET A 251 -3.41 -15.95 -19.52
N THR A 252 -3.75 -15.56 -18.29
CA THR A 252 -5.01 -15.96 -17.63
C THR A 252 -6.23 -15.28 -18.24
N ALA A 253 -6.12 -14.02 -18.68
CA ALA A 253 -7.21 -13.28 -19.31
C ALA A 253 -7.63 -13.84 -20.69
N ASN A 254 -6.76 -14.59 -21.37
CA ASN A 254 -7.05 -15.18 -22.68
C ASN A 254 -7.72 -16.57 -22.61
N ILE A 255 -7.99 -17.09 -21.40
CA ILE A 255 -8.66 -18.40 -21.23
C ILE A 255 -10.19 -18.23 -21.08
N ASP A 256 -10.69 -17.02 -20.79
CA ASP A 256 -12.11 -16.75 -20.55
C ASP A 256 -12.92 -16.40 -21.83
N GLU A 257 -12.31 -16.39 -23.02
CA GLU A 257 -13.00 -16.12 -24.31
C GLU A 257 -13.29 -17.36 -25.18
N GLU A 258 -13.03 -18.58 -24.70
CA GLU A 258 -13.45 -19.83 -25.36
C GLU A 258 -14.22 -20.74 -24.39
N SER A 259 -15.47 -20.37 -24.08
CA SER A 259 -16.53 -21.31 -23.62
C SER A 259 -17.93 -20.84 -24.00
#